data_AF-A0A7U1HSW5-F1
#
_entry.id   AF-A0A7U1HSW5-F1
#
_cell.length_a   1.000
_cell.length_b   1.000
_cell.length_c   1.000
_cell.angle_alpha   90.00
_cell.angle_beta   90.00
_cell.angle_gamma   90.00
#
_symmetry.space_group_name_H-M   'P 1'
#
loop_
_entity.id
_entity.type
_entity.pdbx_description
1 polymer ?
#
loop_
_entity_poly.entity_id
_entity_poly.type
_entity_poly.pdbx_seq_one_letter_code
_entity_poly.pdbx_strand_id
1 'polypeptide(L)'
;MSQCNTFLLHRISNDKDQEQVHKMVPDNLRGLLRELPSLPSQHAILMGWASELPVLVKMKNLTKEQQPHSDDPDFWDVWTRKYADGKLVERTVDWEAVVKEWQQK
;
A
#
# COMPACT_ATOMS: atom_id res chain seq x y z
N MET A 1 6.43 -21.48 -13.46
CA MET A 1 5.64 -20.25 -13.66
C MET A 1 4.57 -20.22 -12.59
N SER A 2 4.60 -19.27 -11.67
CA SER A 2 3.52 -19.10 -10.70
C SER A 2 2.38 -18.35 -11.40
N GLN A 3 1.28 -19.04 -11.72
CA GLN A 3 0.05 -18.36 -12.11
C GLN A 3 -0.63 -17.85 -10.83
N CYS A 4 -0.69 -16.52 -10.69
CA CYS A 4 -1.49 -15.90 -9.63
C CYS A 4 -2.96 -15.97 -10.02
N ASN A 5 -3.67 -16.96 -9.47
CA ASN A 5 -5.10 -17.18 -9.74
C ASN A 5 -5.99 -16.63 -8.63
N THR A 6 -5.46 -15.84 -7.68
CA THR A 6 -6.23 -15.18 -6.62
C THR A 6 -5.86 -13.70 -6.60
N PHE A 7 -6.88 -12.85 -6.60
CA PHE A 7 -6.73 -11.40 -6.60
C PHE A 7 -7.52 -10.78 -5.46
N LEU A 8 -6.90 -9.80 -4.80
CA LEU A 8 -7.54 -8.89 -3.85
C LEU A 8 -7.39 -7.47 -4.39
N LEU A 9 -8.44 -6.97 -5.05
CA LEU A 9 -8.40 -5.70 -5.79
C LEU A 9 -8.95 -4.57 -4.93
N HIS A 10 -8.09 -3.61 -4.59
CA HIS A 10 -8.50 -2.35 -3.95
C HIS A 10 -8.92 -1.30 -4.98
N ARG A 11 -9.32 -0.11 -4.51
CA ARG A 11 -9.64 1.02 -5.38
C ARG A 11 -8.46 1.33 -6.31
N ILE A 12 -8.72 1.30 -7.61
CA ILE A 12 -7.80 1.72 -8.67
C ILE A 12 -8.50 2.79 -9.48
N SER A 13 -8.03 4.04 -9.37
CA SER A 13 -8.64 5.18 -10.05
C SER A 13 -7.94 5.53 -11.37
N ASN A 14 -6.74 5.00 -11.61
CA ASN A 14 -5.99 5.27 -12.82
C ASN A 14 -6.47 4.36 -13.98
N ASP A 15 -6.78 4.95 -15.14
CA ASP A 15 -7.32 4.22 -16.28
C ASP A 15 -6.35 3.20 -16.85
N LYS A 16 -5.04 3.51 -16.91
CA LYS A 16 -4.02 2.59 -17.43
C LYS A 16 -3.88 1.37 -16.53
N ASP A 17 -3.96 1.56 -15.21
CA ASP A 17 -3.90 0.45 -14.26
C ASP A 17 -5.16 -0.42 -14.34
N GLN A 18 -6.34 0.18 -14.51
CA GLN A 18 -7.59 -0.55 -14.77
C GLN A 18 -7.49 -1.39 -16.04
N GLU A 19 -6.93 -0.86 -17.13
CA GLU A 19 -6.71 -1.62 -18.37
C GLU A 19 -5.78 -2.83 -18.17
N GLN A 20 -4.73 -2.69 -17.35
CA GLN A 20 -3.85 -3.82 -17.04
C GLN A 20 -4.58 -4.89 -16.25
N VAL A 21 -5.36 -4.49 -15.24
CA VAL A 21 -6.20 -5.42 -14.47
C VAL A 21 -7.19 -6.12 -15.41
N HIS A 22 -7.87 -5.40 -16.29
CA HIS A 22 -8.80 -5.97 -17.27
C HIS A 22 -8.20 -7.06 -18.17
N LYS A 23 -6.89 -7.03 -18.44
CA LYS A 23 -6.19 -8.07 -19.22
C LYS A 23 -5.90 -9.33 -18.40
N MET A 24 -5.84 -9.22 -17.07
CA MET A 24 -5.49 -10.32 -16.17
C MET A 24 -6.69 -11.12 -15.69
N VAL A 25 -7.90 -10.54 -15.75
CA VAL A 25 -9.13 -11.18 -15.26
C VAL A 25 -10.11 -11.49 -16.40
N PRO A 26 -10.91 -12.56 -16.26
CA PRO A 26 -11.87 -12.98 -17.28
C PRO A 26 -12.90 -11.91 -17.68
N ASP A 27 -13.32 -11.93 -18.94
CA ASP A 27 -14.19 -10.90 -19.55
C ASP A 27 -15.56 -10.76 -18.87
N ASN A 28 -16.10 -11.83 -18.30
CA ASN A 28 -17.37 -11.82 -17.57
C ASN A 28 -17.31 -10.99 -16.27
N LEU A 29 -16.12 -10.62 -15.80
CA LEU A 29 -15.90 -9.84 -14.59
C LEU A 29 -15.64 -8.36 -14.88
N ARG A 30 -15.61 -7.95 -16.17
CA ARG A 30 -15.38 -6.56 -16.58
C ARG A 30 -16.39 -5.57 -16.00
N GLY A 31 -17.66 -5.97 -15.87
CA GLY A 31 -18.70 -5.11 -15.28
C GLY A 31 -18.38 -4.73 -13.83
N LEU A 32 -17.91 -5.70 -13.04
CA LEU A 32 -17.53 -5.48 -11.65
C LEU A 32 -16.27 -4.60 -11.53
N LEU A 33 -15.33 -4.75 -12.46
CA LEU A 33 -14.08 -3.98 -12.45
C LEU A 33 -14.29 -2.48 -12.74
N ARG A 34 -15.39 -2.11 -13.41
CA ARG A 34 -15.77 -0.70 -13.61
C ARG A 34 -16.11 0.01 -12.29
N GLU A 35 -16.43 -0.74 -11.25
CA GLU A 35 -16.73 -0.20 -9.92
C GLU A 35 -15.46 0.03 -9.08
N LEU A 36 -14.28 -0.43 -9.55
CA LEU A 36 -13.02 -0.27 -8.81
C LEU A 36 -12.72 1.18 -8.41
N PRO A 37 -12.89 2.21 -9.28
CA PRO A 37 -12.63 3.60 -8.90
C PRO A 37 -13.54 4.10 -7.76
N SER A 38 -14.74 3.53 -7.66
CA SER A 38 -15.78 3.91 -6.71
C SER A 38 -15.69 3.18 -5.38
N LEU A 39 -14.76 2.20 -5.24
CA LEU A 39 -14.63 1.43 -4.03
C LEU A 39 -14.31 2.33 -2.82
N PRO A 40 -15.05 2.20 -1.70
CA PRO A 40 -14.75 2.94 -0.49
C PRO A 40 -13.44 2.48 0.15
N SER A 41 -12.84 3.35 0.97
CA SER A 41 -11.67 3.00 1.77
C SER A 41 -11.91 1.71 2.58
N GLN A 42 -10.83 0.94 2.78
CA GLN A 42 -10.86 -0.37 3.45
C GLN A 42 -11.66 -1.47 2.74
N HIS A 43 -12.16 -1.26 1.52
CA HIS A 43 -12.84 -2.31 0.77
C HIS A 43 -11.97 -2.83 -0.37
N ALA A 44 -12.21 -4.09 -0.72
CA ALA A 44 -11.58 -4.77 -1.84
C ALA A 44 -12.51 -5.82 -2.44
N ILE A 45 -12.24 -6.20 -3.68
CA ILE A 45 -12.91 -7.31 -4.36
C ILE A 45 -11.97 -8.52 -4.31
N LEU A 46 -12.40 -9.60 -3.65
CA LEU A 46 -11.71 -10.88 -3.63
C LEU A 46 -12.27 -11.76 -4.75
N MET A 47 -11.39 -12.35 -5.56
CA MET A 47 -11.77 -13.19 -6.69
C MET A 47 -10.68 -14.20 -7.04
N GLY A 48 -11.05 -15.22 -7.83
CA GLY A 48 -10.14 -16.28 -8.26
C GLY A 48 -10.24 -17.51 -7.36
N TRP A 49 -9.17 -18.28 -7.19
CA TRP A 49 -9.22 -19.56 -6.46
C TRP A 49 -9.62 -19.44 -4.99
N ALA A 50 -9.40 -18.29 -4.35
CA ALA A 50 -9.84 -18.06 -2.99
C ALA A 50 -11.36 -17.90 -2.84
N SER A 51 -12.12 -17.72 -3.93
CA SER A 51 -13.58 -17.59 -3.87
C SER A 51 -14.25 -17.95 -5.21
N GLU A 52 -15.24 -18.84 -5.17
CA GLU A 52 -15.98 -19.27 -6.38
C GLU A 52 -16.68 -18.11 -7.11
N LEU A 53 -17.10 -17.09 -6.36
CA LEU A 53 -17.69 -15.85 -6.88
C LEU A 53 -16.89 -14.64 -6.41
N PRO A 54 -16.85 -13.54 -7.18
CA PRO A 54 -16.28 -12.29 -6.68
C PRO A 54 -17.06 -11.78 -5.47
N VAL A 55 -16.35 -11.48 -4.39
CA VAL A 55 -16.96 -10.98 -3.14
C VAL A 55 -16.34 -9.65 -2.74
N LEU A 56 -17.18 -8.70 -2.33
CA LEU A 56 -16.74 -7.45 -1.73
C LEU A 56 -16.39 -7.72 -0.25
N VAL A 57 -15.13 -7.48 0.10
CA VAL A 57 -14.61 -7.66 1.47
C VAL A 57 -14.25 -6.33 2.09
N LYS A 58 -14.33 -6.26 3.42
CA LYS A 58 -13.88 -5.12 4.22
C LYS A 58 -12.67 -5.53 5.06
N MET A 59 -11.60 -4.77 4.95
CA MET A 59 -10.38 -4.94 5.75
C MET A 59 -10.67 -4.62 7.22
N LYS A 60 -10.16 -5.46 8.11
CA LYS A 60 -10.28 -5.24 9.56
C LYS A 60 -9.39 -4.07 9.98
N ASN A 61 -9.84 -3.33 10.99
CA ASN A 61 -8.95 -2.43 11.71
C ASN A 61 -7.92 -3.26 12.50
N LEU A 62 -6.67 -2.83 12.46
CA LEU A 62 -5.59 -3.45 13.21
C LEU A 62 -5.40 -2.73 14.54
N THR A 63 -5.00 -3.45 15.59
CA THR A 63 -4.56 -2.83 16.85
C THR A 63 -3.25 -2.07 16.62
N LYS A 64 -2.89 -1.17 17.54
CA LYS A 64 -1.70 -0.32 17.37
C LYS A 64 -0.41 -1.14 17.24
N GLU A 65 -0.35 -2.30 17.89
CA GLU A 65 0.80 -3.21 17.88
C GLU A 65 0.95 -3.98 16.56
N GLN A 66 -0.11 -4.02 15.74
CA GLN A 66 -0.15 -4.73 14.45
C GLN A 66 -0.05 -3.78 13.25
N GLN A 67 -0.20 -2.47 13.46
CA GLN A 67 -0.09 -1.49 12.40
C GLN A 67 1.37 -1.39 11.94
N PRO A 68 1.63 -1.29 10.62
CA PRO A 68 2.97 -0.99 10.14
C PRO A 68 3.40 0.39 10.66
N HIS A 69 4.71 0.60 10.80
CA HIS A 69 5.29 1.91 11.11
C HIS A 69 5.17 2.84 9.88
N SER A 70 3.96 3.32 9.62
CA SER A 70 3.62 4.14 8.45
C SER A 70 3.26 5.59 8.79
N ASP A 71 3.35 5.98 10.06
CA ASP A 71 3.11 7.37 10.45
C ASP A 71 4.19 8.27 9.84
N ASP A 72 3.78 9.45 9.36
CA ASP A 72 4.70 10.43 8.81
C ASP A 72 5.69 10.87 9.92
N PRO A 73 7.00 10.91 9.65
CA PRO A 73 7.93 11.46 10.62
C PRO A 73 7.64 12.96 10.83
N ASP A 74 7.97 13.48 12.01
CA ASP A 74 7.86 14.92 12.31
C ASP A 74 8.91 15.72 11.53
N PHE A 75 8.71 15.87 10.22
CA PHE A 75 9.68 16.46 9.29
C PHE A 75 10.17 17.83 9.73
N TRP A 76 9.28 18.67 10.27
CA TRP A 76 9.60 20.03 10.70
C TRP A 76 10.56 20.05 11.90
N ASP A 77 10.29 19.22 12.91
CA ASP A 77 11.12 19.07 14.10
C ASP A 77 12.45 18.37 13.77
N VAL A 78 12.40 17.44 12.80
CA VAL A 78 13.58 16.81 12.25
C VAL A 78 14.49 17.84 11.56
N TRP A 79 13.93 18.65 10.67
CA TRP A 79 14.67 19.62 9.87
C TRP A 79 15.23 20.78 10.70
N THR A 80 14.45 21.29 11.64
CA THR A 80 14.85 22.42 12.51
C THR A 80 15.73 22.01 13.69
N ARG A 81 15.93 20.70 13.89
CA ARG A 81 16.66 20.09 15.01
C ARG A 81 16.09 20.48 16.38
N LYS A 82 14.79 20.77 16.46
CA LYS A 82 14.11 21.15 17.71
C LYS A 82 13.15 20.03 18.10
N TYR A 83 13.22 19.55 19.35
CA TYR A 83 12.18 18.70 19.92
C TYR A 83 11.19 19.53 20.75
N ALA A 84 10.10 18.89 21.20
CA ALA A 84 9.03 19.48 22.01
C ALA A 84 9.51 20.21 23.29
N ASP A 85 10.74 19.99 23.76
CA ASP A 85 11.35 20.67 24.91
C ASP A 85 12.25 21.88 24.53
N GLY A 86 12.29 22.26 23.26
CA GLY A 86 13.06 23.40 22.75
C GLY A 86 14.58 23.15 22.67
N LYS A 87 15.06 21.93 22.93
CA LYS A 87 16.49 21.62 22.84
C LYS A 87 16.91 21.30 21.42
N LEU A 88 18.09 21.81 21.06
CA LEU A 88 18.79 21.45 19.83
C LEU A 88 19.38 20.04 20.00
N VAL A 89 18.97 19.11 19.14
CA VAL A 89 19.55 17.77 19.10
C VAL A 89 20.47 17.64 17.90
N GLU A 90 21.70 17.27 18.18
CA GLU A 90 22.67 16.91 17.15
C GLU A 90 22.32 15.52 16.62
N ARG A 91 21.93 15.46 15.33
CA ARG A 91 21.69 14.20 14.64
C ARG A 91 22.90 13.87 13.79
N THR A 92 23.83 13.12 14.37
CA THR A 92 24.96 12.54 13.63
C THR A 92 24.45 11.36 12.80
N VAL A 93 24.34 11.56 11.48
CA VAL A 93 24.01 10.48 10.54
C VAL A 93 25.30 10.08 9.83
N ASP A 94 25.66 8.81 9.92
CA ASP A 94 26.75 8.24 9.13
C ASP A 94 26.26 7.97 7.71
N TRP A 95 26.39 8.97 6.85
CA TRP A 95 26.03 8.85 5.44
C TRP A 95 26.87 7.81 4.70
N GLU A 96 28.09 7.54 5.14
CA GLU A 96 28.95 6.55 4.50
C GLU A 96 28.43 5.13 4.76
N ALA A 97 27.99 4.85 6.00
CA ALA A 97 27.34 3.59 6.34
C ALA A 97 26.03 3.39 5.56
N VAL A 98 25.17 4.41 5.48
CA VAL A 98 23.89 4.35 4.73
C VAL A 98 24.15 4.09 3.25
N VAL A 99 25.11 4.81 2.65
CA VAL A 99 25.47 4.62 1.24
C VAL A 99 26.01 3.21 0.99
N LYS A 100 26.87 2.68 1.87
CA LYS A 100 27.38 1.31 1.76
C LYS A 100 26.27 0.26 1.83
N GLU A 101 25.32 0.42 2.75
CA GLU A 101 24.17 -0.48 2.88
C GLU A 101 23.31 -0.49 1.61
N TRP A 102 22.96 0.69 1.07
CA TRP A 102 22.10 0.80 -0.11
C TRP A 102 22.77 0.33 -1.39
N GLN A 103 24.09 0.44 -1.48
CA GLN A 103 24.83 0.01 -2.66
C GLN A 103 25.07 -1.50 -2.72
N GLN A 104 24.71 -2.28 -1.67
CA GLN A 104 24.83 -3.75 -1.57
C GLN A 104 25.89 -4.34 -2.54
N LYS A 105 27.18 -4.04 -2.28
CA LYS A 105 28.27 -4.85 -2.81
C LYS A 105 28.54 -6.03 -1.91
#